data_AF-A0A7X3WW68-F1
#
_entry.id   AF-A0A7X3WW68-F1
#
_cell.length_a   1.000
_cell.length_b   1.000
_cell.length_c   1.000
_cell.angle_alpha   90.00
_cell.angle_beta   90.00
_cell.angle_gamma   90.00
#
_symmetry.space_group_name_H-M   'P 1'
#
loop_
_entity.id
_entity.type
_entity.pdbx_description
1 polymer ?
#
loop_
_entity_poly.entity_id
_entity_poly.type
_entity_poly.pdbx_seq_one_letter_code
_entity_poly.pdbx_strand_id
1 'polypeptide(L)'
;MKAFIELLNKDKKCVIGLMSGTSVDGVDAAIVEITGHGLETAVDLLAFETFRFPPDVPQRILALCHPDTGRVDDICEMNFYIGHLFAEAVKHILQKSGMRASDIDLIGSHGQTIHHLPKDTSADCNDSRYPSTLQIGEPAVIAHETGIPTIA
;
A
#
# COMPACT_ATOMS: atom_id res chain seq x y z
N MET A 1 -17.34 -9.70 6.03
CA MET A 1 -18.49 -9.26 5.19
C MET A 1 -19.37 -8.23 5.88
N LYS A 2 -19.83 -8.44 7.13
CA LYS A 2 -20.62 -7.42 7.89
C LYS A 2 -19.93 -6.05 8.02
N ALA A 3 -18.65 -6.02 8.39
CA ALA A 3 -17.89 -4.77 8.55
C ALA A 3 -17.88 -3.89 7.28
N PHE A 4 -17.73 -4.50 6.09
CA PHE A 4 -17.78 -3.76 4.82
C PHE A 4 -19.18 -3.23 4.48
N ILE A 5 -20.24 -3.97 4.84
CA ILE A 5 -21.63 -3.52 4.62
C ILE A 5 -21.96 -2.33 5.52
N GLU A 6 -21.51 -2.35 6.78
CA GLU A 6 -21.67 -1.22 7.69
C GLU A 6 -20.93 0.02 7.20
N LEU A 7 -19.73 -0.19 6.65
CA LEU A 7 -18.92 0.84 5.99
C LEU A 7 -19.64 1.51 4.81
N LEU A 8 -20.34 0.76 3.97
CA LEU A 8 -21.07 1.31 2.82
C LEU A 8 -22.12 2.35 3.22
N ASN A 9 -22.74 2.18 4.40
CA ASN A 9 -23.79 3.06 4.90
C ASN A 9 -23.27 4.27 5.70
N LYS A 10 -21.95 4.42 5.90
CA LYS A 10 -21.38 5.58 6.57
C LYS A 10 -21.30 6.79 5.64
N ASP A 11 -21.80 7.93 6.10
CA ASP A 11 -21.69 9.24 5.43
C ASP A 11 -20.23 9.73 5.33
N LYS A 12 -19.39 9.32 6.28
CA LYS A 12 -17.96 9.65 6.34
C LYS A 12 -17.13 8.43 6.70
N LYS A 13 -15.96 8.30 6.07
CA LYS A 13 -15.05 7.17 6.25
C LYS A 13 -13.68 7.69 6.59
N CYS A 14 -13.10 7.23 7.69
CA CYS A 14 -11.72 7.54 8.01
C CYS A 14 -10.82 6.42 7.50
N VAL A 15 -9.88 6.76 6.61
CA VAL A 15 -9.09 5.80 5.85
C VAL A 15 -7.62 6.13 6.00
N ILE A 16 -6.78 5.10 6.10
CA ILE A 16 -5.34 5.26 5.93
C ILE A 16 -4.95 4.83 4.52
N GLY A 17 -4.37 5.74 3.75
CA GLY A 17 -3.71 5.42 2.48
C GLY A 17 -2.24 5.13 2.71
N LEU A 18 -1.73 4.03 2.14
CA LEU A 18 -0.32 3.67 2.12
C LEU A 18 0.19 3.60 0.68
N MET A 19 1.31 4.26 0.43
CA MET A 19 1.99 4.26 -0.87
C MET A 19 3.50 4.19 -0.66
N SER A 20 4.19 3.37 -1.46
CA SER A 20 5.64 3.49 -1.61
C SER A 20 5.98 3.71 -3.08
N GLY A 21 6.56 4.86 -3.36
CA GLY A 21 6.90 5.30 -4.70
C GLY A 21 8.12 4.57 -5.28
N THR A 22 8.39 4.83 -6.56
CA THR A 22 9.54 4.26 -7.28
C THR A 22 10.89 4.81 -6.81
N SER A 23 10.90 5.82 -5.95
CA SER A 23 12.09 6.31 -5.24
C SER A 23 12.61 5.32 -4.20
N VAL A 24 11.77 4.39 -3.74
CA VAL A 24 12.12 3.33 -2.79
C VAL A 24 12.76 3.86 -1.50
N ASP A 25 12.40 5.08 -1.10
CA ASP A 25 12.98 5.79 0.04
C ASP A 25 12.18 5.62 1.33
N GLY A 26 10.91 5.20 1.21
CA GLY A 26 10.05 4.95 2.35
C GLY A 26 8.61 4.62 1.98
N VAL A 27 7.75 4.61 2.99
CA VAL A 27 6.30 4.50 2.86
C VAL A 27 5.65 5.80 3.30
N ASP A 28 4.83 6.36 2.41
CA ASP A 28 3.94 7.46 2.72
C ASP A 28 2.66 6.90 3.34
N ALA A 29 2.28 7.43 4.49
CA ALA A 29 1.00 7.17 5.13
C ALA A 29 0.20 8.47 5.23
N ALA A 30 -1.08 8.40 4.85
CA ALA A 30 -2.00 9.52 4.95
C ALA A 30 -3.29 9.07 5.66
N ILE A 31 -3.66 9.73 6.75
CA ILE A 31 -5.00 9.59 7.33
C ILE A 31 -5.89 10.61 6.64
N VAL A 32 -6.97 10.15 6.03
CA VAL A 32 -7.94 10.99 5.33
C VAL A 32 -9.36 10.73 5.83
N GLU A 33 -10.18 11.77 5.84
CA GLU A 33 -11.63 11.64 5.92
C GLU A 33 -12.21 11.74 4.50
N ILE A 34 -12.96 10.72 4.08
CA ILE A 34 -13.62 10.68 2.79
C ILE A 34 -15.13 10.82 3.02
N THR A 35 -15.74 11.77 2.34
CA THR A 35 -17.18 12.03 2.36
C THR A 35 -17.75 12.09 0.94
N GLY A 36 -19.07 11.95 0.81
CA GLY A 36 -19.73 11.92 -0.49
C GLY A 36 -19.43 10.64 -1.28
N HIS A 37 -19.81 10.64 -2.56
CA HIS A 37 -19.59 9.52 -3.47
C HIS A 37 -19.61 9.97 -4.93
N GLY A 38 -18.97 9.21 -5.82
CA GLY A 38 -18.91 9.53 -7.25
C GLY A 38 -18.26 10.90 -7.48
N LEU A 39 -18.95 11.78 -8.19
CA LEU A 39 -18.47 13.14 -8.49
C LEU A 39 -18.53 14.08 -7.28
N GLU A 40 -19.27 13.72 -6.23
CA GLU A 40 -19.39 14.51 -5.00
C GLU A 40 -18.38 14.05 -3.93
N THR A 41 -17.44 13.19 -4.28
CA THR A 41 -16.41 12.70 -3.34
C THR A 41 -15.52 13.86 -2.90
N ALA A 42 -15.44 14.08 -1.58
CA ALA A 42 -14.51 15.01 -0.97
C ALA A 42 -13.54 14.25 -0.06
N VAL A 43 -12.29 14.74 0.01
CA VAL A 43 -11.20 14.10 0.76
C VAL A 43 -10.47 15.17 1.56
N ASP A 44 -10.51 15.03 2.88
CA ASP A 44 -9.81 15.90 3.82
C ASP A 44 -8.61 15.17 4.42
N LEU A 45 -7.41 15.76 4.30
CA LEU A 45 -6.19 15.20 4.88
C LEU A 45 -6.12 15.54 6.38
N LEU A 46 -6.17 14.51 7.23
CA LEU A 46 -6.11 14.66 8.68
C LEU A 46 -4.68 14.57 9.21
N ALA A 47 -3.87 13.66 8.65
CA ALA A 47 -2.46 13.50 9.00
C ALA A 47 -1.68 12.91 7.81
N PHE A 48 -0.40 13.25 7.72
CA PHE A 48 0.51 12.72 6.72
C PHE A 48 1.90 12.51 7.31
N GLU A 49 2.56 11.42 6.93
CA GLU A 49 3.95 11.17 7.27
C GLU A 49 4.62 10.22 6.27
N THR A 50 5.90 10.48 6.01
CA THR A 50 6.76 9.58 5.25
C THR A 50 7.68 8.84 6.21
N PHE A 51 7.58 7.52 6.23
CA PHE A 51 8.42 6.64 7.03
C PHE A 51 9.55 6.10 6.18
N ARG A 52 10.77 6.52 6.48
CA ARG A 52 11.94 6.03 5.76
C ARG A 52 12.15 4.54 6.03
N PHE A 53 12.45 3.80 4.97
CA PHE A 53 12.85 2.42 5.13
C PHE A 53 14.19 2.29 5.87
N PRO A 54 14.43 1.14 6.53
CA PRO A 54 15.75 0.82 7.06
C PRO A 54 16.82 0.86 5.95
N PRO A 55 18.09 1.20 6.28
CA PRO A 55 19.10 1.56 5.27
C PRO A 55 19.43 0.50 4.21
N ASP A 56 19.16 -0.78 4.46
CA ASP A 56 19.40 -1.92 3.56
C ASP A 56 18.22 -2.24 2.63
N VAL A 57 17.01 -1.80 3.00
CA VAL A 57 15.77 -2.16 2.32
C VAL A 57 15.66 -1.60 0.91
N PRO A 58 16.03 -0.33 0.64
CA PRO A 58 15.99 0.21 -0.73
C PRO A 58 16.80 -0.64 -1.72
N GLN A 59 18.01 -1.06 -1.34
CA GLN A 59 18.88 -1.86 -2.21
C GLN A 59 18.31 -3.26 -2.43
N ARG A 60 17.69 -3.85 -1.40
CA ARG A 60 16.99 -5.15 -1.53
C ARG A 60 15.83 -5.05 -2.51
N ILE A 61 14.97 -4.04 -2.39
CA ILE A 61 13.85 -3.82 -3.33
C ILE A 61 14.37 -3.59 -4.75
N LEU A 62 15.40 -2.76 -4.94
CA LEU A 62 15.99 -2.53 -6.26
C LEU A 62 16.54 -3.82 -6.89
N ALA A 63 17.11 -4.72 -6.09
CA ALA A 63 17.55 -6.03 -6.57
C ALA A 63 16.36 -6.90 -7.03
N LEU A 64 15.19 -6.81 -6.40
CA LEU A 64 13.99 -7.53 -6.84
C LEU A 64 13.48 -7.06 -8.20
N CYS A 65 13.67 -5.77 -8.53
CA CYS A 65 13.21 -5.19 -9.77
C CYS A 65 14.03 -5.62 -11.00
N HIS A 66 15.21 -6.22 -10.79
CA HIS A 66 16.11 -6.61 -11.88
C HIS A 66 15.96 -8.10 -12.22
N PRO A 67 15.80 -8.49 -13.50
CA PRO A 67 15.55 -9.88 -13.90
C PRO A 67 16.59 -10.89 -13.41
N ASP A 68 17.86 -10.48 -13.34
CA ASP A 68 18.96 -11.36 -12.94
C ASP A 68 19.05 -11.58 -11.42
N THR A 69 18.40 -10.75 -10.61
CA THR A 69 18.50 -10.77 -9.15
C THR A 69 17.15 -10.92 -8.44
N GLY A 70 16.03 -10.79 -9.14
CA GLY A 70 14.67 -10.97 -8.61
C GLY A 70 14.28 -12.43 -8.42
N ARG A 71 14.86 -13.09 -7.42
CA ARG A 71 14.54 -14.49 -7.10
C ARG A 71 13.21 -14.61 -6.35
N VAL A 72 12.51 -15.72 -6.57
CA VAL A 72 11.17 -15.94 -5.99
C VAL A 72 11.21 -16.08 -4.47
N ASP A 73 12.26 -16.67 -3.91
CA ASP A 73 12.49 -16.76 -2.47
C ASP A 73 12.65 -15.37 -1.84
N ASP A 74 13.42 -14.48 -2.48
CA ASP A 74 13.61 -13.10 -2.01
C ASP A 74 12.32 -12.27 -2.13
N ILE A 75 11.55 -12.42 -3.22
CA ILE A 75 10.25 -11.76 -3.39
C ILE A 75 9.26 -12.22 -2.30
N CYS A 76 9.26 -13.53 -2.00
CA CYS A 76 8.38 -14.10 -0.97
C CYS A 76 8.70 -13.52 0.41
N GLU A 77 9.97 -13.49 0.81
CA GLU A 77 10.38 -12.91 2.10
C GLU A 77 10.09 -11.41 2.15
N MET A 78 10.48 -10.66 1.11
CA MET A 78 10.29 -9.22 1.06
C MET A 78 8.81 -8.82 1.04
N ASN A 79 7.91 -9.64 0.49
CA ASN A 79 6.47 -9.38 0.57
C ASN A 79 5.98 -9.28 2.03
N PHE A 80 6.42 -10.18 2.89
CA PHE A 80 6.08 -10.14 4.32
C PHE A 80 6.82 -9.03 5.04
N TYR A 81 8.12 -8.87 4.77
CA TYR A 81 8.92 -7.84 5.45
C TYR A 81 8.41 -6.42 5.16
N ILE A 82 8.06 -6.11 3.91
CA ILE A 82 7.44 -4.83 3.55
C ILE A 82 6.06 -4.69 4.20
N GLY A 83 5.28 -5.77 4.30
CA GLY A 83 4.01 -5.77 5.04
C GLY A 83 4.18 -5.34 6.50
N HIS A 84 5.21 -5.86 7.19
CA HIS A 84 5.55 -5.43 8.55
C HIS A 84 5.95 -3.94 8.62
N LEU A 85 6.79 -3.47 7.69
CA LEU A 85 7.19 -2.06 7.65
C LEU A 85 5.99 -1.12 7.41
N PHE A 86 5.05 -1.54 6.57
CA PHE A 86 3.81 -0.80 6.32
C PHE A 86 2.89 -0.79 7.56
N ALA A 87 2.80 -1.91 8.29
CA ALA A 87 2.07 -1.96 9.55
C ALA A 87 2.67 -1.03 10.61
N GLU A 88 4.00 -0.96 10.71
CA GLU A 88 4.69 -0.02 11.61
C GLU A 88 4.42 1.44 11.24
N ALA A 89 4.43 1.77 9.95
CA ALA A 89 4.05 3.11 9.48
C ALA A 89 2.62 3.50 9.91
N VAL A 90 1.66 2.56 9.81
CA VAL A 90 0.29 2.76 10.30
C VAL A 90 0.27 3.02 11.81
N LYS A 91 0.95 2.20 12.61
CA LYS A 91 1.00 2.35 14.07
C LYS A 91 1.59 3.70 14.46
N HIS A 92 2.66 4.14 13.78
CA HIS A 92 3.29 5.42 14.03
C HIS A 92 2.39 6.61 13.68
N ILE A 93 1.75 6.63 12.50
CA ILE A 93 0.91 7.78 12.13
C ILE A 93 -0.32 7.89 13.04
N LEU A 94 -0.87 6.76 13.51
CA LEU A 94 -1.91 6.72 14.53
C LEU A 94 -1.45 7.32 15.86
N GLN A 95 -0.27 6.91 16.33
CA GLN A 95 0.30 7.45 17.57
C GLN A 95 0.52 8.96 17.46
N LYS A 96 1.05 9.43 16.33
CA LYS A 96 1.35 10.85 16.09
C LYS A 96 0.09 11.70 15.97
N SER A 97 -0.96 11.19 15.35
CA SER A 97 -2.25 11.89 15.23
C SER A 97 -3.10 11.79 16.50
N GLY A 98 -2.72 10.93 17.45
CA GLY A 98 -3.50 10.66 18.65
C GLY A 98 -4.76 9.82 18.38
N MET A 99 -4.85 9.19 17.21
CA MET A 99 -5.97 8.34 16.82
C MET A 99 -5.71 6.89 17.21
N ARG A 100 -6.79 6.13 17.39
CA ARG A 100 -6.73 4.70 17.67
C ARG A 100 -7.08 3.92 16.41
N ALA A 101 -6.65 2.66 16.35
CA ALA A 101 -7.03 1.76 15.26
C ALA A 101 -8.56 1.64 15.10
N SER A 102 -9.32 1.70 16.20
CA SER A 102 -10.79 1.69 16.18
C SER A 102 -11.44 2.92 15.56
N ASP A 103 -10.68 4.00 15.38
CA ASP A 103 -11.16 5.24 14.75
C ASP A 103 -10.97 5.20 13.22
N ILE A 104 -10.27 4.19 12.70
CA ILE A 104 -10.02 3.98 11.27
C ILE A 104 -10.93 2.88 10.75
N ASP A 105 -11.57 3.13 9.62
CA ASP A 105 -12.48 2.18 9.01
C ASP A 105 -11.76 1.15 8.12
N LEU A 106 -10.76 1.59 7.35
CA LEU A 106 -9.97 0.71 6.48
C LEU A 106 -8.60 1.31 6.15
N ILE A 107 -7.69 0.44 5.70
CA ILE A 107 -6.42 0.78 5.07
C ILE A 107 -6.53 0.49 3.57
N GLY A 108 -6.17 1.46 2.72
CA GLY A 108 -5.90 1.24 1.31
C GLY A 108 -4.40 1.24 1.08
N SER A 109 -3.82 0.10 0.70
CA SER A 109 -2.38 -0.06 0.49
C SER A 109 -2.08 -0.34 -0.96
N HIS A 110 -1.34 0.55 -1.62
CA HIS A 110 -0.81 0.24 -2.95
C HIS A 110 0.29 -0.84 -2.91
N GLY A 111 1.04 -0.91 -1.80
CA GLY A 111 2.25 -1.72 -1.71
C GLY A 111 3.45 -1.10 -2.43
N GLN A 112 4.48 -1.91 -2.61
CA GLN A 112 5.72 -1.59 -3.33
C GLN A 112 5.73 -2.29 -4.68
N THR A 113 5.74 -1.53 -5.77
CA THR A 113 5.90 -2.11 -7.12
C THR A 113 7.29 -2.71 -7.27
N ILE A 114 7.35 -3.97 -7.71
CA ILE A 114 8.60 -4.65 -8.12
C ILE A 114 8.66 -4.94 -9.62
N HIS A 115 7.51 -5.01 -10.29
CA HIS A 115 7.47 -5.19 -11.74
C HIS A 115 6.21 -4.58 -12.36
N HIS A 116 6.36 -3.95 -13.52
CA HIS A 116 5.26 -3.33 -14.26
C HIS A 116 5.45 -3.56 -15.76
N LEU A 117 4.55 -4.34 -16.36
CA LEU A 117 4.52 -4.70 -17.78
C LEU A 117 3.23 -4.16 -18.40
N PRO A 118 3.19 -2.87 -18.79
CA PRO A 118 2.03 -2.30 -19.45
C PRO A 118 1.86 -2.94 -20.85
N LYS A 119 0.66 -2.77 -21.42
CA LYS A 119 0.43 -3.18 -22.81
C LYS A 119 1.32 -2.35 -23.73
N ASP A 120 2.14 -3.01 -24.54
CA ASP A 120 2.91 -2.33 -25.58
C ASP A 120 1.93 -1.81 -26.65
N THR A 121 1.89 -0.48 -26.82
CA THR A 121 1.03 0.19 -27.82
C THR A 121 1.77 0.48 -29.11
N SER A 122 3.04 0.07 -29.23
CA SER A 122 3.81 0.22 -30.46
C SER A 122 3.39 -0.80 -31.52
N ALA A 123 3.38 -0.39 -32.79
CA ALA A 123 2.83 -1.18 -33.90
C ALA A 123 3.71 -2.36 -34.34
N ASP A 124 4.93 -2.48 -33.80
CA ASP A 124 5.97 -3.39 -34.30
C ASP A 124 6.34 -4.53 -33.33
N CYS A 125 5.64 -4.69 -32.22
CA CYS A 125 5.96 -5.75 -31.26
C CYS A 125 5.11 -7.00 -31.50
N ASN A 126 5.76 -8.08 -31.96
CA ASN A 126 5.26 -9.45 -31.87
C ASN A 126 5.34 -9.99 -30.41
N ASP A 127 5.20 -9.09 -29.43
CA ASP A 127 5.32 -9.38 -28.01
C ASP A 127 4.00 -9.96 -27.52
N SER A 128 4.00 -11.28 -27.33
CA SER A 128 2.82 -12.06 -26.94
C SER A 128 2.54 -12.01 -25.42
N ARG A 129 3.24 -11.15 -24.67
CA ARG A 129 3.10 -11.08 -23.20
C ARG A 129 1.77 -10.45 -22.79
N TYR A 130 1.18 -11.01 -21.73
CA TYR A 130 0.02 -10.41 -21.09
C TYR A 130 0.44 -9.19 -20.24
N PRO A 131 -0.27 -8.05 -20.36
CA PRO A 131 -0.07 -6.91 -19.47
C PRO A 131 -0.26 -7.34 -18.01
N SER A 132 0.69 -6.99 -17.16
CA SER A 132 0.72 -7.42 -15.76
C SER A 132 1.52 -6.46 -14.89
N THR A 133 1.26 -6.49 -13.59
CA THR A 133 1.93 -5.66 -12.58
C THR A 133 2.02 -6.44 -11.29
N LEU A 134 3.08 -6.23 -10.52
CA LEU A 134 3.29 -6.90 -9.24
C LEU A 134 3.72 -5.88 -8.19
N GLN A 135 2.87 -5.77 -7.17
CA GLN A 135 3.09 -5.02 -5.94
C GLN A 135 3.27 -6.03 -4.80
N ILE A 136 4.22 -5.76 -3.91
CA ILE A 136 4.45 -6.54 -2.68
C ILE A 136 4.17 -5.69 -1.44
N GLY A 137 3.97 -6.34 -0.31
CA GLY A 137 3.54 -5.72 0.94
C GLY A 137 2.27 -6.41 1.44
N GLU A 138 2.46 -7.55 2.11
CA GLU A 138 1.40 -8.52 2.41
C GLU A 138 0.22 -7.88 3.16
N PRO A 139 -0.97 -7.73 2.54
CA PRO A 139 -2.11 -7.10 3.17
C PRO A 139 -2.62 -7.87 4.38
N ALA A 140 -2.46 -9.20 4.43
CA ALA A 140 -2.85 -9.99 5.60
C ALA A 140 -1.98 -9.65 6.82
N VAL A 141 -0.69 -9.36 6.63
CA VAL A 141 0.22 -8.93 7.70
C VAL A 141 -0.21 -7.55 8.21
N ILE A 142 -0.44 -6.60 7.30
CA ILE A 142 -0.88 -5.24 7.64
C ILE A 142 -2.19 -5.30 8.44
N ALA A 143 -3.18 -6.06 7.97
CA ALA A 143 -4.46 -6.22 8.64
C ALA A 143 -4.34 -6.91 10.00
N HIS A 144 -3.51 -7.94 10.10
CA HIS A 144 -3.29 -8.67 11.35
C HIS A 144 -2.66 -7.79 12.43
N GLU A 145 -1.63 -7.03 12.07
CA GLU A 145 -0.88 -6.24 13.04
C GLU A 145 -1.55 -4.93 13.46
N THR A 146 -2.34 -4.34 12.56
CA THR A 146 -3.05 -3.08 12.84
C THR A 146 -4.44 -3.33 13.43
N GLY A 147 -5.01 -4.51 13.20
CA GLY A 147 -6.41 -4.81 13.51
C GLY A 147 -7.41 -4.08 12.60
N ILE A 148 -6.95 -3.45 11.51
CA ILE A 148 -7.76 -2.65 10.60
C ILE A 148 -7.95 -3.42 9.28
N PRO A 149 -9.17 -3.51 8.73
CA PRO A 149 -9.40 -4.09 7.42
C PRO A 149 -8.51 -3.44 6.34
N THR A 150 -7.78 -4.24 5.58
CA THR A 150 -6.85 -3.75 4.55
C THR A 150 -7.29 -4.17 3.15
N ILE A 151 -7.27 -3.24 2.21
CA ILE A 151 -7.48 -3.43 0.78
C ILE A 151 -6.16 -3.13 0.07
N ALA A 152 -5.70 -4.04 -0.79
CA ALA A 152 -4.50 -3.91 -1.60
C ALA A 152 -4.69 -4.51 -2.99
#